data_AF-A0A520S0S0-F1
#
_entry.id   AF-A0A520S0S0-F1
#
_cell.length_a   1.000
_cell.length_b   1.000
_cell.length_c   1.000
_cell.angle_alpha   90.00
_cell.angle_beta   90.00
_cell.angle_gamma   90.00
#
_symmetry.space_group_name_H-M   'P 1'
#
loop_
_entity.id
_entity.type
_entity.pdbx_description
1 polymer ?
#
loop_
_entity_poly.entity_id
_entity_poly.type
_entity_poly.pdbx_seq_one_letter_code
_entity_poly.pdbx_strand_id
1 'polypeptide(L)'
;MIDQGSTSSPALFPLREAVDEIILEWETRHNQSNIELIVANSHLHGDHYAAWNQFVDRPNTVMVGLTHEEMMAFWKIDNYPQQIVTYDLGGRELVVTGTPGHQGSELAIYDGWTDLLYTGDMFYRGRLYLDDWDAWVSSIRKLRSIADQNPVAHLVNNHIEMTREPGVDYPIGTTWQPNEPPMQMTLNMLDQAVEATYEIENPGIYHYDDFLIYNQVPWAYTTDP
;
A
#
# COMPACT_ATOMS: atom_id res chain seq x y z
N MET A 1 10.36 -6.28 -3.37
CA MET A 1 9.02 -6.75 -2.97
C MET A 1 8.51 -5.82 -1.90
N ILE A 2 7.32 -5.25 -2.11
CA ILE A 2 6.64 -4.43 -1.12
C ILE A 2 5.47 -5.27 -0.60
N ASP A 3 5.40 -5.43 0.72
CA ASP A 3 4.43 -6.24 1.47
C ASP A 3 4.51 -7.76 1.20
N GLN A 4 4.24 -8.54 2.25
CA GLN A 4 4.45 -10.00 2.30
C GLN A 4 3.21 -10.76 2.79
N GLY A 5 2.04 -10.13 2.76
CA GLY A 5 0.77 -10.76 3.06
C GLY A 5 0.59 -11.17 4.52
N SER A 6 -0.54 -11.86 4.78
CA SER A 6 -1.06 -12.13 6.13
C SER A 6 -0.74 -13.50 6.70
N THR A 7 -0.02 -14.35 5.96
CA THR A 7 0.28 -15.72 6.37
C THR A 7 1.78 -15.94 6.50
N SER A 8 2.28 -16.18 7.71
CA SER A 8 3.70 -16.42 7.95
C SER A 8 4.18 -17.80 7.51
N SER A 9 3.28 -18.81 7.53
CA SER A 9 3.62 -20.21 7.32
C SER A 9 4.02 -20.50 5.86
N PRO A 10 5.26 -20.92 5.56
CA PRO A 10 5.65 -21.31 4.20
C PRO A 10 4.93 -22.57 3.72
N ALA A 11 4.36 -23.38 4.63
CA ALA A 11 3.56 -24.55 4.24
C ALA A 11 2.16 -24.19 3.70
N LEU A 12 1.64 -23.01 4.07
CA LEU A 12 0.33 -22.51 3.63
C LEU A 12 0.45 -21.41 2.58
N PHE A 13 1.52 -20.61 2.67
CA PHE A 13 1.82 -19.50 1.79
C PHE A 13 3.34 -19.49 1.51
N PRO A 14 3.81 -20.31 0.53
CA PRO A 14 5.23 -20.45 0.19
C PRO A 14 5.75 -19.24 -0.61
N LEU A 15 5.66 -18.04 -0.02
CA LEU A 15 5.98 -16.78 -0.70
C LEU A 15 7.43 -16.73 -1.17
N ARG A 16 8.38 -17.18 -0.36
CA ARG A 16 9.80 -17.21 -0.77
C ARG A 16 10.02 -18.06 -2.01
N GLU A 17 9.42 -19.25 -2.09
CA GLU A 17 9.56 -20.14 -3.25
C GLU A 17 9.07 -19.46 -4.52
N ALA A 18 7.87 -18.86 -4.48
CA ALA A 18 7.31 -18.13 -5.62
C ALA A 18 8.17 -16.94 -6.05
N VAL A 19 8.72 -16.18 -5.10
CA VAL A 19 9.60 -15.04 -5.39
C VAL A 19 10.94 -15.50 -5.99
N ASP A 20 11.53 -16.57 -5.46
CA ASP A 20 12.77 -17.15 -5.99
C ASP A 20 12.59 -17.66 -7.42
N GLU A 21 11.45 -18.29 -7.73
CA GLU A 21 11.10 -18.70 -9.09
C GLU A 21 10.99 -17.49 -10.03
N ILE A 22 10.26 -16.45 -9.65
CA ILE A 22 10.11 -15.21 -10.45
C ILE A 22 11.46 -14.57 -10.74
N ILE A 23 12.32 -14.47 -9.72
CA ILE A 23 13.67 -13.90 -9.85
C ILE A 23 14.51 -14.74 -10.81
N LEU A 24 14.55 -16.06 -10.62
CA LEU A 24 15.32 -16.97 -11.47
C LEU A 24 14.88 -16.91 -12.94
N GLU A 25 13.56 -16.87 -13.18
CA GLU A 25 13.02 -16.72 -14.53
C GLU A 25 13.41 -15.39 -15.17
N TRP A 26 13.36 -14.29 -14.41
CA TRP A 26 13.75 -12.98 -14.90
C TRP A 26 15.25 -12.92 -15.22
N GLU A 27 16.10 -13.41 -14.32
CA GLU A 27 17.55 -13.46 -14.48
C GLU A 27 17.93 -14.25 -15.74
N THR A 28 17.34 -15.44 -15.91
CA THR A 28 17.54 -16.30 -17.09
C THR A 28 17.14 -15.57 -18.37
N ARG A 29 15.97 -14.90 -18.39
CA ARG A 29 15.48 -14.18 -19.58
C ARG A 29 16.36 -12.98 -19.96
N HIS A 30 17.02 -12.34 -19.00
CA HIS A 30 17.82 -11.14 -19.23
C HIS A 30 19.32 -11.40 -19.25
N ASN A 31 19.75 -12.67 -19.17
CA ASN A 31 21.15 -13.07 -19.04
C ASN A 31 21.86 -12.30 -17.91
N GLN A 32 21.15 -12.16 -16.79
CA GLN A 32 21.61 -11.55 -15.54
C GLN A 32 21.73 -12.65 -14.47
N SER A 33 22.34 -12.33 -13.34
CA SER A 33 22.44 -13.23 -12.20
C SER A 33 22.68 -12.44 -10.92
N ASN A 34 22.26 -13.00 -9.78
CA ASN A 34 22.48 -12.46 -8.45
C ASN A 34 21.88 -11.05 -8.28
N ILE A 35 20.63 -10.87 -8.73
CA ILE A 35 19.84 -9.67 -8.44
C ILE A 35 19.55 -9.60 -6.94
N GLU A 36 19.74 -8.42 -6.35
CA GLU A 36 19.42 -8.19 -4.94
C GLU A 36 17.90 -8.08 -4.77
N LEU A 37 17.36 -8.77 -3.77
CA LEU A 37 15.97 -8.61 -3.36
C LEU A 37 15.90 -7.63 -2.19
N ILE A 38 15.07 -6.61 -2.29
CA ILE A 38 14.67 -5.79 -1.15
C ILE A 38 13.29 -6.27 -0.68
N VAL A 39 13.18 -6.62 0.60
CA VAL A 39 11.91 -6.91 1.28
C VAL A 39 11.56 -5.70 2.14
N ALA A 40 10.57 -4.93 1.71
CA ALA A 40 10.12 -3.71 2.38
C ALA A 40 8.59 -3.69 2.52
N ASN A 41 8.07 -2.75 3.30
CA ASN A 41 6.66 -2.68 3.64
C ASN A 41 6.09 -1.31 3.28
N SER A 42 4.81 -1.26 2.91
CA SER A 42 4.06 -0.01 2.79
C SER A 42 3.80 0.58 4.17
N HIS A 43 3.47 -0.25 5.16
CA HIS A 43 3.28 0.12 6.56
C HIS A 43 3.42 -1.09 7.50
N LEU A 44 3.10 -0.90 8.78
CA LEU A 44 3.39 -1.86 9.86
C LEU A 44 2.16 -2.60 10.42
N HIS A 45 1.15 -2.89 9.60
CA HIS A 45 0.12 -3.87 9.97
C HIS A 45 0.55 -5.30 9.64
N GLY A 46 0.12 -6.25 10.47
CA GLY A 46 0.63 -7.62 10.47
C GLY A 46 0.39 -8.34 9.15
N ASP A 47 -0.68 -8.01 8.45
CA ASP A 47 -1.04 -8.54 7.13
C ASP A 47 -0.20 -8.01 5.97
N HIS A 48 0.71 -7.08 6.24
CA HIS A 48 1.66 -6.53 5.27
C HIS A 48 3.06 -7.12 5.43
N TYR A 49 3.37 -7.78 6.53
CA TYR A 49 4.71 -8.33 6.77
C TYR A 49 4.71 -9.76 7.37
N ALA A 50 3.59 -10.47 7.42
CA ALA A 50 3.54 -11.76 8.12
C ALA A 50 4.55 -12.78 7.59
N ALA A 51 4.79 -12.82 6.27
CA ALA A 51 5.78 -13.71 5.66
C ALA A 51 7.22 -13.13 5.61
N TRP A 52 7.49 -11.98 6.24
CA TRP A 52 8.83 -11.37 6.30
C TRP A 52 9.91 -12.36 6.75
N ASN A 53 9.60 -13.18 7.78
CA ASN A 53 10.51 -14.19 8.30
C ASN A 53 10.87 -15.32 7.31
N GLN A 54 10.16 -15.47 6.19
CA GLN A 54 10.55 -16.45 5.16
C GLN A 54 11.86 -16.08 4.44
N PHE A 55 12.29 -14.81 4.51
CA PHE A 55 13.41 -14.28 3.74
C PHE A 55 14.69 -14.04 4.54
N VAL A 56 14.69 -14.23 5.86
CA VAL A 56 15.81 -13.86 6.76
C VAL A 56 17.12 -14.58 6.47
N ASP A 57 17.04 -15.81 5.95
CA ASP A 57 18.17 -16.65 5.54
C ASP A 57 18.36 -16.69 4.02
N ARG A 58 17.60 -15.88 3.27
CA ARG A 58 17.74 -15.79 1.82
C ARG A 58 19.01 -14.99 1.48
N PRO A 59 19.94 -15.52 0.67
CA PRO A 59 21.13 -14.79 0.27
C PRO A 59 20.76 -13.56 -0.58
N ASN A 60 21.68 -12.59 -0.65
CA ASN A 60 21.55 -11.38 -1.48
C ASN A 60 20.19 -10.66 -1.30
N THR A 61 19.79 -10.49 -0.04
CA THR A 61 18.50 -9.90 0.33
C THR A 61 18.70 -8.82 1.38
N VAL A 62 18.13 -7.64 1.12
CA VAL A 62 18.01 -6.56 2.09
C VAL A 62 16.65 -6.67 2.77
N MET A 63 16.68 -6.82 4.08
CA MET A 63 15.49 -6.87 4.92
C MET A 63 15.28 -5.49 5.54
N VAL A 64 14.24 -4.76 5.11
CA VAL A 64 13.84 -3.53 5.78
C VAL A 64 13.18 -3.89 7.10
N GLY A 65 13.55 -3.16 8.15
CA GLY A 65 13.07 -3.44 9.51
C GLY A 65 11.58 -3.17 9.70
N LEU A 66 11.08 -3.58 10.86
CA LEU A 66 9.64 -3.58 11.21
C LEU A 66 9.31 -2.50 12.25
N THR A 67 10.14 -1.48 12.36
CA THR A 67 9.86 -0.25 13.12
C THR A 67 9.79 0.96 12.19
N HIS A 68 9.13 2.02 12.67
CA HIS A 68 9.06 3.29 11.95
C HIS A 68 10.46 3.81 11.59
N GLU A 69 11.37 3.82 12.57
CA GLU A 69 12.73 4.33 12.43
C GLU A 69 13.53 3.51 11.41
N GLU A 70 13.40 2.18 11.42
CA GLU A 70 14.09 1.30 10.48
C GLU A 70 13.59 1.50 9.04
N MET A 71 12.27 1.64 8.86
CA MET A 71 11.68 1.94 7.53
C MET A 71 12.17 3.29 7.01
N MET A 72 12.08 4.35 7.82
CA MET A 72 12.50 5.68 7.40
C MET A 72 14.01 5.76 7.13
N ALA A 73 14.83 5.08 7.94
CA ALA A 73 16.27 4.99 7.72
C ALA A 73 16.61 4.31 6.39
N PHE A 74 15.89 3.25 6.01
CA PHE A 74 16.08 2.60 4.71
C PHE A 74 15.77 3.53 3.54
N TRP A 75 14.62 4.22 3.59
CA TRP A 75 14.20 5.16 2.55
C TRP A 75 14.95 6.49 2.58
N LYS A 76 15.73 6.76 3.63
CA LYS A 76 16.44 8.04 3.87
C LYS A 76 15.49 9.22 4.00
N ILE A 77 14.39 9.00 4.72
CA ILE A 77 13.40 10.02 5.06
C ILE A 77 13.71 10.55 6.46
N ASP A 78 14.27 11.75 6.54
CA ASP A 78 14.62 12.42 7.81
C ASP A 78 13.48 13.29 8.34
N ASN A 79 12.62 13.80 7.44
CA ASN A 79 11.51 14.69 7.76
C ASN A 79 10.17 14.06 7.37
N TYR A 80 9.78 12.99 8.08
CA TYR A 80 8.51 12.31 7.90
C TYR A 80 7.35 13.12 8.52
N PRO A 81 6.16 13.20 7.88
CA PRO A 81 5.82 12.65 6.56
C PRO A 81 6.06 13.63 5.39
N GLN A 82 6.58 14.84 5.61
CA GLN A 82 6.60 15.89 4.58
C GLN A 82 7.58 15.63 3.44
N GLN A 83 8.67 14.92 3.70
CA GLN A 83 9.72 14.69 2.72
C GLN A 83 9.25 13.70 1.62
N ILE A 84 9.63 14.04 0.40
CA ILE A 84 9.54 13.17 -0.78
C ILE A 84 10.98 12.86 -1.17
N VAL A 85 11.28 11.58 -1.38
CA VAL A 85 12.62 11.11 -1.78
C VAL A 85 12.53 10.36 -3.09
N THR A 86 13.61 10.41 -3.86
CA THR A 86 13.80 9.54 -5.01
C THR A 86 14.71 8.39 -4.62
N TYR A 87 14.26 7.16 -4.81
CA TYR A 87 15.01 5.94 -4.59
C TYR A 87 15.38 5.30 -5.92
N ASP A 88 16.68 5.09 -6.14
CA ASP A 88 17.18 4.43 -7.35
C ASP A 88 17.25 2.92 -7.15
N LEU A 89 16.30 2.19 -7.75
CA LEU A 89 16.25 0.73 -7.78
C LEU A 89 17.01 0.19 -9.01
N GLY A 90 18.31 0.51 -9.11
CA GLY A 90 19.18 0.01 -10.18
C GLY A 90 18.87 0.54 -11.58
N GLY A 91 18.57 1.85 -11.67
CA GLY A 91 18.15 2.56 -12.88
C GLY A 91 16.64 2.77 -12.99
N ARG A 92 15.85 2.23 -12.04
CA ARG A 92 14.41 2.46 -11.91
C ARG A 92 14.15 3.39 -10.74
N GLU A 93 13.86 4.65 -11.05
CA GLU A 93 13.58 5.66 -10.04
C GLU A 93 12.17 5.50 -9.47
N LEU A 94 12.09 5.41 -8.15
CA LEU A 94 10.86 5.41 -7.38
C LEU A 94 10.75 6.74 -6.62
N VAL A 95 9.58 7.37 -6.62
CA VAL A 95 9.27 8.52 -5.77
C VAL A 95 8.55 8.02 -4.54
N VAL A 96 9.11 8.24 -3.36
CA VAL A 96 8.61 7.68 -2.09
C VAL A 96 8.30 8.80 -1.11
N THR A 97 7.17 8.69 -0.40
CA THR A 97 6.79 9.67 0.63
C THR A 97 5.93 9.05 1.73
N GLY A 98 5.94 9.66 2.91
CA GLY A 98 5.04 9.28 4.00
C GLY A 98 3.59 9.64 3.74
N THR A 99 2.66 8.74 3.97
CA THR A 99 1.21 8.99 3.82
C THR A 99 0.43 8.54 5.04
N PRO A 100 0.75 9.07 6.25
CA PRO A 100 0.06 8.65 7.46
C PRO A 100 -1.41 9.05 7.43
N GLY A 101 -2.20 8.38 8.26
CA GLY A 101 -3.63 8.60 8.40
C GLY A 101 -4.34 7.30 8.73
N HIS A 102 -4.10 6.28 7.89
CA HIS A 102 -4.42 4.89 8.21
C HIS A 102 -3.50 4.37 9.33
N GLN A 103 -2.18 4.45 9.10
CA GLN A 103 -1.16 4.05 10.05
C GLN A 103 -0.01 5.07 10.06
N GLY A 104 0.65 5.26 11.21
CA GLY A 104 1.64 6.34 11.38
C GLY A 104 2.97 6.19 10.62
N SER A 105 3.22 5.04 9.97
CA SER A 105 4.43 4.74 9.18
C SER A 105 4.12 4.42 7.72
N GLU A 106 2.88 4.67 7.29
CA GLU A 106 2.42 4.44 5.92
C GLU A 106 3.26 5.20 4.91
N LEU A 107 3.53 4.56 3.78
CA LEU A 107 4.27 5.08 2.64
C LEU A 107 3.47 4.90 1.35
N ALA A 108 3.60 5.88 0.47
CA ALA A 108 3.22 5.75 -0.93
C ALA A 108 4.45 5.77 -1.83
N ILE A 109 4.37 5.04 -2.94
CA ILE A 109 5.46 4.87 -3.90
C ILE A 109 4.92 5.10 -5.31
N TYR A 110 5.41 6.11 -6.02
CA TYR A 110 5.21 6.23 -7.46
C TYR A 110 6.39 5.62 -8.20
N ASP A 111 6.10 4.81 -9.22
CA ASP A 111 7.10 4.21 -10.09
C ASP A 111 7.03 4.79 -11.49
N GLY A 112 8.07 5.53 -11.89
CA GLY A 112 8.13 6.20 -13.19
C GLY A 112 8.31 5.28 -14.40
N TRP A 113 8.55 3.97 -14.19
CA TRP A 113 8.64 3.02 -15.30
C TRP A 113 7.28 2.46 -15.71
N THR A 114 6.37 2.30 -14.76
CA THR A 114 5.03 1.73 -15.00
C THR A 114 3.92 2.75 -14.91
N ASP A 115 4.24 3.96 -14.45
CA ASP A 115 3.27 5.02 -14.15
C ASP A 115 2.23 4.61 -13.10
N LEU A 116 2.60 3.68 -12.22
CA LEU A 116 1.76 3.24 -11.12
C LEU A 116 2.09 4.02 -9.84
N LEU A 117 1.05 4.47 -9.15
CA LEU A 117 1.13 5.04 -7.81
C LEU A 117 0.60 4.02 -6.80
N TYR A 118 1.51 3.38 -6.06
CA TYR A 118 1.19 2.47 -4.98
C TYR A 118 0.80 3.25 -3.73
N THR A 119 -0.40 3.00 -3.21
CA THR A 119 -1.02 3.76 -2.13
C THR A 119 -1.17 3.00 -0.82
N GLY A 120 -0.77 1.72 -0.75
CA GLY A 120 -0.94 0.91 0.45
C GLY A 120 -2.40 0.89 0.91
N ASP A 121 -2.60 1.12 2.21
CA ASP A 121 -3.91 1.18 2.87
C ASP A 121 -4.37 2.62 3.09
N MET A 122 -3.56 3.60 2.71
CA MET A 122 -3.94 5.02 2.71
C MET A 122 -5.15 5.29 1.80
N PHE A 123 -5.21 4.63 0.65
CA PHE A 123 -6.29 4.79 -0.32
C PHE A 123 -6.45 3.53 -1.16
N TYR A 124 -7.60 2.87 -1.05
CA TYR A 124 -7.91 1.61 -1.71
C TYR A 124 -9.40 1.45 -1.99
N ARG A 125 -9.77 0.43 -2.77
CA ARG A 125 -11.18 0.13 -3.07
C ARG A 125 -11.81 -0.65 -1.93
N GLY A 126 -12.11 0.04 -0.84
CA GLY A 126 -12.69 -0.57 0.35
C GLY A 126 -12.92 0.43 1.46
N ARG A 127 -12.92 -0.06 2.69
CA ARG A 127 -13.19 0.70 3.90
C ARG A 127 -11.92 1.35 4.42
N LEU A 128 -11.65 2.58 4.04
CA LEU A 128 -10.49 3.33 4.51
C LEU A 128 -10.59 3.56 6.02
N TYR A 129 -9.88 2.74 6.81
CA TYR A 129 -9.83 2.87 8.27
C TYR A 129 -8.84 3.97 8.66
N LEU A 130 -9.33 5.08 9.18
CA LEU A 130 -8.53 6.27 9.44
C LEU A 130 -8.42 6.56 10.93
N ASP A 131 -7.24 6.31 11.48
CA ASP A 131 -6.90 6.62 12.88
C ASP A 131 -6.68 8.12 13.08
N ASP A 132 -6.03 8.77 12.12
CA ASP A 132 -5.72 10.20 12.13
C ASP A 132 -6.27 10.88 10.87
N TRP A 133 -7.43 11.52 11.02
CA TRP A 133 -8.11 12.23 9.93
C TRP A 133 -7.27 13.36 9.35
N ASP A 134 -6.64 14.18 10.18
CA ASP A 134 -5.91 15.36 9.73
C ASP A 134 -4.63 14.97 8.98
N ALA A 135 -3.96 13.91 9.45
CA ALA A 135 -2.87 13.29 8.72
C ALA A 135 -3.34 12.72 7.38
N TRP A 136 -4.47 11.99 7.37
CA TRP A 136 -5.04 11.44 6.13
C TRP A 136 -5.40 12.54 5.12
N VAL A 137 -6.05 13.62 5.55
CA VAL A 137 -6.39 14.78 4.70
C VAL A 137 -5.12 15.36 4.06
N SER A 138 -4.06 15.52 4.84
CA SER A 138 -2.77 16.00 4.34
C SER A 138 -2.14 15.03 3.33
N SER A 139 -2.21 13.73 3.63
CA SER A 139 -1.65 12.66 2.81
C SER A 139 -2.38 12.49 1.47
N ILE A 140 -3.71 12.49 1.45
CA ILE A 140 -4.50 12.25 0.21
C ILE A 140 -4.35 13.43 -0.76
N ARG A 141 -4.32 14.66 -0.22
CA ARG A 141 -4.03 15.87 -1.01
C ARG A 141 -2.59 15.87 -1.55
N LYS A 142 -1.63 15.38 -0.77
CA LYS A 142 -0.24 15.22 -1.25
C LYS A 142 -0.13 14.17 -2.35
N LEU A 143 -0.82 13.03 -2.24
CA LEU A 143 -0.88 12.02 -3.30
C LEU A 143 -1.44 12.61 -4.60
N ARG A 144 -2.48 13.44 -4.51
CA ARG A 144 -3.03 14.12 -5.68
C ARG A 144 -2.03 15.07 -6.32
N SER A 145 -1.26 15.82 -5.53
CA SER A 145 -0.17 16.68 -6.02
C SER A 145 0.96 15.90 -6.70
N ILE A 146 1.31 14.72 -6.17
CA ILE A 146 2.26 13.82 -6.84
C ILE A 146 1.70 13.36 -8.18
N ALA A 147 0.41 13.02 -8.24
CA ALA A 147 -0.25 12.64 -9.48
C ALA A 147 -0.39 13.78 -10.49
N ASP A 148 -0.35 15.05 -10.08
CA ASP A 148 -0.29 16.19 -11.02
C ASP A 148 1.10 16.38 -11.64
N GLN A 149 2.15 15.92 -10.94
CA GLN A 149 3.54 16.09 -11.36
C GLN A 149 4.07 14.90 -12.16
N ASN A 150 3.32 13.81 -12.21
CA ASN A 150 3.73 12.55 -12.82
C ASN A 150 2.59 11.99 -13.68
N PRO A 151 2.87 11.30 -14.79
CA PRO A 151 1.84 10.76 -15.68
C PRO A 151 1.17 9.50 -15.11
N VAL A 152 0.62 9.56 -13.89
CA VAL A 152 0.01 8.41 -13.20
C VAL A 152 -1.09 7.77 -14.07
N ALA A 153 -0.85 6.53 -14.50
CA ALA A 153 -1.78 5.72 -15.26
C ALA A 153 -2.87 5.15 -14.34
N HIS A 154 -2.45 4.55 -13.22
CA HIS A 154 -3.34 3.96 -12.23
C HIS A 154 -2.77 4.10 -10.82
N LEU A 155 -3.68 4.15 -9.84
CA LEU A 155 -3.34 3.88 -8.46
C LEU A 155 -3.50 2.39 -8.19
N VAL A 156 -2.62 1.83 -7.36
CA VAL A 156 -2.61 0.42 -6.96
C VAL A 156 -2.55 0.34 -5.45
N ASN A 157 -3.44 -0.46 -4.87
CA ASN A 157 -3.61 -0.60 -3.43
C ASN A 157 -3.33 -2.04 -2.97
N ASN A 158 -3.51 -2.27 -1.68
CA ASN A 158 -3.27 -3.56 -1.04
C ASN A 158 -4.53 -4.38 -0.73
N HIS A 159 -5.69 -3.73 -0.67
CA HIS A 159 -6.96 -4.38 -0.36
C HIS A 159 -8.06 -3.97 -1.33
N ILE A 160 -8.87 -4.95 -1.70
CA ILE A 160 -10.15 -4.70 -2.36
C ILE A 160 -11.22 -5.34 -1.49
N GLU A 161 -12.15 -4.50 -1.07
CA GLU A 161 -13.29 -4.90 -0.23
C GLU A 161 -14.61 -4.52 -0.90
N MET A 162 -14.57 -3.69 -1.95
CA MET A 162 -15.73 -3.37 -2.77
C MET A 162 -16.09 -4.49 -3.74
N THR A 163 -17.35 -4.55 -4.11
CA THR A 163 -17.80 -5.31 -5.27
C THR A 163 -17.72 -4.44 -6.54
N ARG A 164 -18.08 -5.01 -7.69
CA ARG A 164 -18.32 -4.24 -8.93
C ARG A 164 -19.63 -3.44 -8.93
N GLU A 165 -20.50 -3.65 -7.94
CA GLU A 165 -21.72 -2.84 -7.77
C GLU A 165 -21.37 -1.57 -6.97
N PRO A 166 -21.68 -0.36 -7.50
CA PRO A 166 -21.36 0.89 -6.83
C PRO A 166 -21.92 0.96 -5.40
N GLY A 167 -21.08 1.33 -4.44
CA GLY A 167 -21.45 1.55 -3.04
C GLY A 167 -21.69 0.27 -2.24
N VAL A 168 -21.40 -0.90 -2.82
CA VAL A 168 -21.59 -2.20 -2.16
C VAL A 168 -20.23 -2.85 -1.88
N ASP A 169 -19.92 -3.01 -0.59
CA ASP A 169 -18.77 -3.75 -0.09
C ASP A 169 -19.13 -5.19 0.31
N TYR A 170 -18.10 -6.04 0.38
CA TYR A 170 -18.19 -7.36 0.95
C TYR A 170 -18.30 -7.28 2.48
N PRO A 171 -19.13 -8.12 3.14
CA PRO A 171 -19.13 -8.20 4.59
C PRO A 171 -17.71 -8.43 5.16
N ILE A 172 -17.40 -7.80 6.29
CA ILE A 172 -16.12 -7.99 7.00
C ILE A 172 -15.91 -9.49 7.28
N GLY A 173 -14.69 -9.99 7.05
CA GLY A 173 -14.34 -11.41 7.21
C GLY A 173 -14.67 -12.29 6.00
N THR A 174 -15.15 -11.72 4.89
CA THR A 174 -15.36 -12.47 3.64
C THR A 174 -14.03 -13.02 3.11
N THR A 175 -13.94 -14.33 2.92
CA THR A 175 -12.75 -15.01 2.40
C THR A 175 -12.82 -15.37 0.91
N TRP A 176 -13.96 -15.07 0.25
CA TRP A 176 -14.17 -15.31 -1.17
C TRP A 176 -14.96 -14.17 -1.81
N GLN A 177 -14.32 -13.45 -2.74
CA GLN A 177 -14.83 -12.22 -3.35
C GLN A 177 -14.99 -12.36 -4.88
N PRO A 178 -16.01 -13.09 -5.39
CA PRO A 178 -16.11 -13.41 -6.83
C PRO A 178 -16.42 -12.20 -7.74
N ASN A 179 -16.93 -11.12 -7.17
CA ASN A 179 -17.29 -9.86 -7.83
C ASN A 179 -16.34 -8.73 -7.43
N GLU A 180 -15.12 -9.04 -6.98
CA GLU A 180 -14.06 -8.06 -6.79
C GLU A 180 -13.82 -7.27 -8.10
N PRO A 181 -13.73 -5.92 -8.06
CA PRO A 181 -13.33 -5.11 -9.20
C PRO A 181 -11.83 -5.25 -9.49
N PRO A 182 -11.35 -4.80 -10.67
CA PRO A 182 -9.92 -4.75 -10.95
C PRO A 182 -9.16 -3.87 -9.96
N MET A 183 -7.91 -4.24 -9.69
CA MET A 183 -6.99 -3.53 -8.79
C MET A 183 -6.72 -2.08 -9.22
N GLN A 184 -6.77 -1.79 -10.52
CA GLN A 184 -6.52 -0.46 -11.05
C GLN A 184 -7.58 0.54 -10.56
N MET A 185 -7.12 1.55 -9.82
CA MET A 185 -7.90 2.72 -9.45
C MET A 185 -7.59 3.91 -10.37
N THR A 186 -8.52 4.85 -10.44
CA THR A 186 -8.45 6.01 -11.35
C THR A 186 -8.16 7.30 -10.59
N LEU A 187 -7.63 8.30 -11.29
CA LEU A 187 -7.49 9.66 -10.72
C LEU A 187 -8.82 10.26 -10.31
N ASN A 188 -9.93 9.92 -10.98
CA ASN A 188 -11.26 10.39 -10.59
C ASN A 188 -11.68 9.86 -9.20
N MET A 189 -11.32 8.62 -8.85
CA MET A 189 -11.56 8.11 -7.49
C MET A 189 -10.74 8.87 -6.46
N LEU A 190 -9.48 9.19 -6.79
CA LEU A 190 -8.63 10.02 -5.93
C LEU A 190 -9.21 11.43 -5.77
N ASP A 191 -9.75 12.03 -6.84
CA ASP A 191 -10.41 13.33 -6.79
C ASP A 191 -11.62 13.32 -5.85
N GLN A 192 -12.43 12.25 -5.86
CA GLN A 192 -13.54 12.08 -4.91
C GLN A 192 -13.05 12.01 -3.45
N ALA A 193 -11.99 11.26 -3.19
CA ALA A 193 -11.39 11.18 -1.85
C ALA A 193 -10.82 12.53 -1.39
N VAL A 194 -10.24 13.31 -2.32
CA VAL A 194 -9.79 14.69 -2.04
C VAL A 194 -10.98 15.62 -1.78
N GLU A 195 -12.07 15.51 -2.53
CA GLU A 195 -13.28 16.30 -2.32
C GLU A 195 -13.89 16.05 -0.93
N ALA A 196 -13.92 14.77 -0.50
CA ALA A 196 -14.37 14.36 0.83
C ALA A 196 -13.66 15.13 1.97
N THR A 197 -12.39 15.50 1.79
CA THR A 197 -11.62 16.28 2.79
C THR A 197 -12.15 17.68 3.05
N TYR A 198 -13.04 18.19 2.19
CA TYR A 198 -13.68 19.50 2.34
C TYR A 198 -15.12 19.40 2.86
N GLU A 199 -15.71 18.20 2.84
CA GLU A 199 -17.11 17.96 3.20
C GLU A 199 -17.24 17.28 4.58
N ILE A 200 -16.29 16.43 4.93
CA ILE A 200 -16.32 15.64 6.17
C ILE A 200 -15.72 16.45 7.32
N GLU A 201 -16.55 16.82 8.28
CA GLU A 201 -16.15 17.59 9.47
C GLU A 201 -16.08 16.77 10.76
N ASN A 202 -16.72 15.59 10.80
CA ASN A 202 -16.90 14.82 12.02
C ASN A 202 -16.51 13.34 11.81
N PRO A 203 -16.18 12.61 12.90
CA PRO A 203 -16.04 11.16 12.85
C PRO A 203 -17.30 10.47 12.34
N GLY A 204 -17.15 9.40 11.56
CA GLY A 204 -18.28 8.69 10.95
C GLY A 204 -17.88 7.77 9.80
N ILE A 205 -18.90 7.11 9.24
CA ILE A 205 -18.78 6.29 8.04
C ILE A 205 -19.42 7.03 6.87
N TYR A 206 -18.66 7.22 5.80
CA TYR A 206 -19.10 7.93 4.59
C TYR A 206 -18.98 6.99 3.39
N HIS A 207 -20.05 6.86 2.62
CA HIS A 207 -20.14 5.90 1.52
C HIS A 207 -19.93 6.60 0.17
N TYR A 208 -19.03 6.05 -0.64
CA TYR A 208 -18.82 6.40 -2.04
C TYR A 208 -18.97 5.14 -2.90
N ASP A 209 -18.98 5.30 -4.21
CA ASP A 209 -19.21 4.18 -5.15
C ASP A 209 -18.09 3.13 -5.08
N ASP A 210 -16.84 3.56 -4.89
CA ASP A 210 -15.65 2.71 -4.98
C ASP A 210 -14.88 2.55 -3.67
N PHE A 211 -15.29 3.24 -2.59
CA PHE A 211 -14.67 3.17 -1.27
C PHE A 211 -15.61 3.69 -0.18
N LEU A 212 -15.30 3.38 1.06
CA LEU A 212 -15.95 3.96 2.24
C LEU A 212 -14.87 4.65 3.08
N ILE A 213 -15.18 5.79 3.69
CA ILE A 213 -14.29 6.46 4.65
C ILE A 213 -14.78 6.14 6.06
N TYR A 214 -13.94 5.47 6.84
CA TYR A 214 -14.13 5.22 8.27
C TYR A 214 -13.29 6.23 9.04
N ASN A 215 -13.82 7.44 9.18
CA ASN A 215 -13.15 8.53 9.87
C ASN A 215 -13.25 8.33 11.39
N GLN A 216 -12.16 7.93 12.03
CA GLN A 216 -12.04 7.80 13.49
C GLN A 216 -13.17 6.98 14.13
N VAL A 217 -13.61 5.95 13.42
CA VAL A 217 -14.62 5.01 13.90
C VAL A 217 -13.92 4.01 14.83
N PRO A 218 -14.37 3.84 16.09
CA PRO A 218 -13.70 2.96 17.03
C PRO A 218 -13.56 1.53 16.50
N TRP A 219 -12.41 0.91 16.77
CA TRP A 219 -12.08 -0.44 16.30
C TRP A 219 -13.14 -1.52 16.64
N ALA A 220 -13.89 -1.33 17.73
CA ALA A 220 -14.98 -2.21 18.12
C ALA A 220 -16.13 -2.31 17.08
N TYR A 221 -16.15 -1.41 16.09
CA TYR A 221 -17.09 -1.42 14.96
C TYR A 221 -16.44 -1.79 13.63
N THR A 222 -15.13 -2.08 13.61
CA THR A 222 -14.34 -2.40 12.40
C THR A 222 -13.88 -3.86 12.36
N THR A 223 -14.17 -4.66 13.40
CA THR A 223 -14.07 -6.12 13.42
C THR A 223 -15.30 -6.71 14.11
N ASP A 224 -15.93 -7.75 13.55
CA ASP A 224 -16.94 -8.57 14.25
C ASP A 224 -16.25 -9.40 15.38
N PRO A 225 -16.95 -9.77 16.47
CA PRO A 225 -16.39 -10.30 17.71
C PRO A 225 -15.72 -11.68 17.61
#